data_AF-A0A819SIV2-F1
#
_entry.id   AF-A0A819SIV2-F1
#
_cell.length_a   1.000
_cell.length_b   1.000
_cell.length_c   1.000
_cell.angle_alpha   90.00
_cell.angle_beta   90.00
_cell.angle_gamma   90.00
#
_symmetry.space_group_name_H-M   'P 1'
#
loop_
_entity.id
_entity.type
_entity.pdbx_description
1 polymer ?
#
loop_
_entity_poly.entity_id
_entity_poly.type
_entity_poly.pdbx_seq_one_letter_code
_entity_poly.pdbx_strand_id
1 'polypeptide(L)'
;MHTVFRIGEIRKLNNETSLYQVDLKLTSDEDQQLRQLTESILGEDSHQTCWSRLGILLFKTGQYSKAEKLYTALLEQTANDGSRAAIYSNLGLMKDHQGLYQEAAAFYEQSLEIMRKTLPADHPDLATSYDNIGGVYCNMGDYSKALEFYEKALKIFEKALSPNHSLLATSYNNIGIVYKNMVDYSKALEFYEKALKIDGKALPPNHPSLATSYNNIGMMYQNMDNYSKALDFYEKALKIREKALPPTHPDLATSYNNMGGVYDNMGNYSKSLEFYEKAIKIREETLSPNHPDLATSYSNIGSVYYNMVNDSKAFEFYEKALKIREEVLPPNHPDLANSYNNIGMVYDSMDNYSKALSFLEKALTIAQKSLPPTHPLIKTIIDNINSLKKM
;
A
#
# COMPACT_ATOMS: atom_id res chain seq x y z
N MET A 1 1.65 3.37 13.67
CA MET A 1 1.86 4.76 14.11
C MET A 1 1.95 5.58 12.83
N HIS A 2 0.94 6.40 12.51
CA HIS A 2 1.00 7.21 11.29
C HIS A 2 1.82 8.47 11.55
N THR A 3 2.63 8.85 10.57
CA THR A 3 3.50 10.03 10.65
C THR A 3 2.67 11.26 10.30
N VAL A 4 2.35 12.09 11.29
CA VAL A 4 1.64 13.36 11.08
C VAL A 4 2.68 14.49 10.88
N PHE A 5 2.48 15.32 9.87
CA PHE A 5 3.34 16.47 9.61
C PHE A 5 2.53 17.77 9.66
N ARG A 6 3.10 18.80 10.29
CA ARG A 6 2.69 20.19 10.09
C ARG A 6 3.28 20.70 8.79
N ILE A 7 2.41 21.30 7.98
CA ILE A 7 2.82 22.16 6.86
C ILE A 7 3.27 23.49 7.47
N GLY A 8 4.57 23.74 7.38
CA GLY A 8 5.22 24.99 7.76
C GLY A 8 5.16 26.00 6.61
N GLU A 9 6.28 26.65 6.34
CA GLU A 9 6.33 27.68 5.31
C GLU A 9 6.14 27.08 3.91
N ILE A 10 5.28 27.70 3.11
CA ILE A 10 5.08 27.36 1.70
C ILE A 10 5.71 28.47 0.87
N ARG A 11 6.78 28.15 0.14
CA ARG A 11 7.48 29.08 -0.75
C ARG A 11 7.30 28.66 -2.19
N LYS A 12 6.84 29.57 -3.04
CA LYS A 12 6.85 29.35 -4.50
C LYS A 12 8.30 29.46 -4.98
N LEU A 13 8.83 28.39 -5.58
CA LEU A 13 10.25 28.32 -5.93
C LEU A 13 10.61 29.24 -7.10
N ASN A 14 9.65 29.56 -7.96
CA ASN A 14 9.86 30.34 -9.19
C ASN A 14 8.51 30.76 -9.80
N ASN A 15 8.47 31.94 -10.43
CA ASN A 15 7.22 32.52 -10.95
C ASN A 15 6.66 31.81 -12.19
N GLU A 16 7.50 31.07 -12.93
CA GLU A 16 7.13 30.39 -14.19
C GLU A 16 6.66 28.94 -14.00
N THR A 17 6.85 28.34 -12.82
CA THR A 17 6.42 26.97 -12.53
C THR A 17 5.45 26.91 -11.36
N SER A 18 4.50 25.97 -11.39
CA SER A 18 3.59 25.67 -10.27
C SER A 18 4.26 24.84 -9.16
N LEU A 19 5.55 25.05 -8.92
CA LEU A 19 6.35 24.31 -7.94
C LEU A 19 6.46 25.11 -6.64
N TYR A 20 6.13 24.42 -5.54
CA TYR A 20 6.16 24.96 -4.19
C TYR A 20 7.09 24.11 -3.33
N GLN A 21 8.00 24.77 -2.62
CA GLN A 21 8.71 24.19 -1.50
C GLN A 21 7.81 24.30 -0.27
N VAL A 22 7.66 23.19 0.43
CA VAL A 22 6.85 23.11 1.63
C VAL A 22 7.69 22.52 2.74
N ASP A 23 7.85 23.26 3.83
CA ASP A 23 8.51 22.74 5.01
C ASP A 23 7.56 21.82 5.76
N LEU A 24 7.95 20.57 6.02
CA LEU A 24 7.16 19.61 6.78
C LEU A 24 7.83 19.35 8.12
N LYS A 25 7.10 19.56 9.22
CA LYS A 25 7.58 19.29 10.58
C LYS A 25 6.80 18.14 11.20
N LEU A 26 7.49 17.09 11.61
CA LEU A 26 6.88 15.96 12.32
C LEU A 26 6.12 16.43 13.57
N THR A 27 4.91 15.92 13.79
CA THR A 27 4.09 16.22 14.96
C THR A 27 3.36 14.98 15.49
N SER A 28 2.73 15.09 16.67
CA SER A 28 1.96 14.02 17.31
C SER A 28 0.45 14.16 17.03
N ASP A 29 -0.30 13.08 17.26
CA ASP A 29 -1.77 13.08 17.18
C ASP A 29 -2.44 13.99 18.25
N GLU A 30 -1.69 14.40 19.28
CA GLU A 30 -2.15 15.30 20.36
C GLU A 30 -1.77 16.77 20.14
N ASP A 31 -1.43 17.13 18.91
CA ASP A 31 -0.98 18.47 18.56
C ASP A 31 -1.99 19.57 18.95
N GLN A 32 -1.56 20.47 19.84
CA GLN A 32 -2.37 21.55 20.39
C GLN A 32 -2.88 22.55 19.33
N GLN A 33 -2.13 22.77 18.24
CA GLN A 33 -2.58 23.66 17.16
C GLN A 33 -3.59 22.97 16.25
N LEU A 34 -3.46 21.66 16.02
CA LEU A 34 -4.50 20.85 15.38
C LEU A 34 -5.79 20.89 16.21
N ARG A 35 -5.68 20.82 17.54
CA ARG A 35 -6.80 20.99 18.45
C ARG A 35 -7.40 22.40 18.39
N GLN A 36 -6.57 23.45 18.36
CA GLN A 36 -7.05 24.82 18.19
C GLN A 36 -7.69 25.06 16.82
N LEU A 37 -7.17 24.45 15.75
CA LEU A 37 -7.78 24.49 14.42
C LEU A 37 -9.14 23.78 14.43
N THR A 38 -9.22 22.64 15.12
CA THR A 38 -10.49 21.92 15.36
C THR A 38 -11.49 22.83 16.09
N GLU A 39 -11.06 23.51 17.16
CA GLU A 39 -11.85 24.46 17.94
C GLU A 39 -12.24 25.71 17.14
N SER A 40 -11.38 26.19 16.24
CA SER A 40 -11.67 27.30 15.32
C SER A 40 -12.70 26.91 14.27
N ILE A 41 -12.58 25.72 13.67
CA ILE A 41 -13.57 25.19 12.71
C ILE A 41 -14.93 24.99 13.39
N LEU A 42 -14.95 24.63 14.67
CA LEU A 42 -16.17 24.54 15.49
C LEU A 42 -16.87 25.91 15.70
N GLY A 43 -16.16 27.03 15.53
CA GLY A 43 -16.66 28.38 15.78
C GLY A 43 -17.07 29.21 14.55
N GLU A 44 -16.96 28.67 13.33
CA GLU A 44 -17.25 29.42 12.09
C GLU A 44 -18.68 29.20 11.53
N ASP A 45 -19.32 30.28 11.08
CA ASP A 45 -20.74 30.32 10.69
C ASP A 45 -21.05 29.70 9.31
N SER A 46 -20.07 29.34 8.46
CA SER A 46 -20.34 28.60 7.21
C SER A 46 -20.49 27.10 7.47
N HIS A 47 -21.63 26.72 8.04
CA HIS A 47 -21.81 25.43 8.72
C HIS A 47 -21.44 24.21 7.87
N GLN A 48 -21.97 24.05 6.65
CA GLN A 48 -21.96 22.74 5.99
C GLN A 48 -20.58 22.30 5.46
N THR A 49 -19.81 23.22 4.88
CA THR A 49 -18.45 22.93 4.40
C THR A 49 -17.47 22.77 5.55
N CYS A 50 -17.65 23.53 6.64
CA CYS A 50 -16.82 23.44 7.84
C CYS A 50 -17.03 22.12 8.59
N TRP A 51 -18.28 21.70 8.79
CA TRP A 51 -18.56 20.41 9.42
C TRP A 51 -18.09 19.22 8.59
N SER A 52 -18.16 19.31 7.25
CA SER A 52 -17.61 18.28 6.37
C SER A 52 -16.07 18.17 6.51
N ARG A 53 -15.37 19.30 6.60
CA ARG A 53 -13.91 19.35 6.85
C ARG A 53 -13.56 18.80 8.24
N LEU A 54 -14.37 19.13 9.26
CA LEU A 54 -14.20 18.57 10.59
C LEU A 54 -14.37 17.05 10.58
N GLY A 55 -15.37 16.54 9.85
CA GLY A 55 -15.55 15.10 9.66
C GLY A 55 -14.30 14.44 9.08
N ILE A 56 -13.70 15.03 8.04
CA ILE A 56 -12.44 14.53 7.44
C ILE A 56 -11.31 14.56 8.48
N LEU A 57 -11.21 15.61 9.29
CA LEU A 57 -10.17 15.73 10.31
C LEU A 57 -10.33 14.69 11.42
N LEU A 58 -11.56 14.50 11.92
CA LEU A 58 -11.89 13.47 12.91
C LEU A 58 -11.56 12.08 12.38
N PHE A 59 -11.92 11.80 11.12
CA PHE A 59 -11.56 10.57 10.42
C PHE A 59 -10.02 10.41 10.35
N LYS A 60 -9.28 11.42 9.87
CA LYS A 60 -7.82 11.36 9.73
C LYS A 60 -7.07 11.22 11.07
N THR A 61 -7.68 11.67 12.16
CA THR A 61 -7.16 11.50 13.53
C THR A 61 -7.63 10.20 14.19
N GLY A 62 -8.23 9.28 13.43
CA GLY A 62 -8.69 7.98 13.93
C GLY A 62 -9.95 8.02 14.80
N GLN A 63 -10.59 9.18 14.94
CA GLN A 63 -11.81 9.37 15.73
C GLN A 63 -13.07 8.97 14.93
N TYR A 64 -13.06 7.76 14.37
CA TYR A 64 -14.07 7.28 13.41
C TYR A 64 -15.50 7.38 13.93
N SER A 65 -15.76 7.00 15.19
CA SER A 65 -17.10 7.09 15.78
C SER A 65 -17.63 8.53 15.86
N LYS A 66 -16.76 9.52 16.09
CA LYS A 66 -17.16 10.93 16.11
C LYS A 66 -17.41 11.45 14.69
N ALA A 67 -16.54 11.08 13.75
CA ALA A 67 -16.71 11.41 12.34
C ALA A 67 -18.03 10.86 11.79
N GLU A 68 -18.33 9.59 12.08
CA GLU A 68 -19.57 8.92 11.67
C GLU A 68 -20.81 9.62 12.23
N LYS A 69 -20.85 9.88 13.56
CA LYS A 69 -21.95 10.61 14.19
C LYS A 69 -22.17 11.98 13.56
N LEU A 70 -21.08 12.70 13.27
CA LEU A 70 -21.15 14.01 12.63
C LEU A 70 -21.72 13.92 11.21
N TYR A 71 -21.22 13.00 10.39
CA TYR A 71 -21.73 12.84 9.02
C TYR A 71 -23.19 12.39 8.97
N THR A 72 -23.62 11.50 9.85
CA THR A 72 -25.03 11.10 9.95
C THR A 72 -25.92 12.30 10.33
N ALA A 73 -25.51 13.10 11.32
CA ALA A 73 -26.24 14.31 11.70
C ALA A 73 -26.29 15.35 10.55
N LEU A 74 -25.19 15.53 9.82
CA LEU A 74 -25.17 16.41 8.65
C LEU A 74 -26.10 15.91 7.54
N LEU A 75 -26.15 14.59 7.33
CA LEU A 75 -27.00 13.99 6.31
C LEU A 75 -28.49 14.19 6.62
N GLU A 76 -28.89 14.16 7.89
CA GLU A 76 -30.27 14.46 8.34
C GLU A 76 -30.64 15.93 8.12
N GLN A 77 -29.70 16.85 8.34
CA GLN A 77 -29.93 18.30 8.23
C GLN A 77 -29.79 18.83 6.80
N THR A 78 -29.20 18.04 5.90
CA THR A 78 -28.92 18.47 4.53
C THR A 78 -30.06 18.11 3.57
N ALA A 79 -30.73 19.13 3.05
CA ALA A 79 -31.74 18.98 2.00
C ALA A 79 -31.16 18.99 0.56
N ASN A 80 -29.97 19.57 0.34
CA ASN A 80 -29.36 19.68 -0.98
C ASN A 80 -28.71 18.37 -1.43
N ASP A 81 -29.21 17.79 -2.53
CA ASP A 81 -28.71 16.56 -3.15
C ASP A 81 -27.20 16.52 -3.37
N GLY A 82 -26.58 17.58 -3.93
CA GLY A 82 -25.14 17.60 -4.16
C GLY A 82 -24.32 17.53 -2.86
N SER A 83 -24.80 18.19 -1.81
CA SER A 83 -24.15 18.12 -0.49
C SER A 83 -24.37 16.77 0.19
N ARG A 84 -25.54 16.14 0.01
CA ARG A 84 -25.80 14.77 0.47
C ARG A 84 -24.86 13.78 -0.21
N ALA A 85 -24.66 13.91 -1.52
CA ALA A 85 -23.74 13.07 -2.27
C ALA A 85 -22.31 13.17 -1.72
N ALA A 86 -21.83 14.38 -1.43
CA ALA A 86 -20.51 14.57 -0.82
C ALA A 86 -20.40 13.92 0.58
N ILE A 87 -21.42 14.05 1.42
CA ILE A 87 -21.45 13.41 2.75
C ILE A 87 -21.40 11.88 2.62
N TYR A 88 -22.20 11.29 1.72
CA TYR A 88 -22.15 9.86 1.45
C TYR A 88 -20.78 9.40 0.94
N SER A 89 -20.14 10.18 0.06
CA SER A 89 -18.78 9.87 -0.42
C SER A 89 -17.77 9.86 0.73
N ASN A 90 -17.87 10.80 1.68
CA ASN A 90 -17.01 10.85 2.86
C ASN A 90 -17.26 9.69 3.84
N LEU A 91 -18.52 9.30 4.03
CA LEU A 91 -18.86 8.10 4.80
C LEU A 91 -18.29 6.84 4.14
N GLY A 92 -18.40 6.72 2.81
CA GLY A 92 -17.80 5.64 2.04
C GLY A 92 -16.29 5.56 2.25
N LEU A 93 -15.60 6.68 2.12
CA LEU A 93 -14.15 6.77 2.33
C LEU A 93 -13.75 6.35 3.75
N MET A 94 -14.47 6.84 4.75
CA MET A 94 -14.23 6.48 6.14
C MET A 94 -14.37 4.96 6.36
N LYS A 95 -15.43 4.35 5.83
CA LYS A 95 -15.69 2.90 5.96
C LYS A 95 -14.66 2.07 5.21
N ASP A 96 -14.22 2.50 4.02
CA ASP A 96 -13.16 1.85 3.25
C ASP A 96 -11.85 1.81 4.06
N HIS A 97 -11.46 2.94 4.68
CA HIS A 97 -10.31 3.01 5.56
C HIS A 97 -10.41 2.13 6.82
N GLN A 98 -11.62 1.83 7.29
CA GLN A 98 -11.84 0.90 8.40
C GLN A 98 -11.79 -0.58 7.96
N GLY A 99 -11.67 -0.85 6.65
CA GLY A 99 -11.80 -2.20 6.08
C GLY A 99 -13.24 -2.69 6.00
N LEU A 100 -14.23 -1.82 6.25
CA LEU A 100 -15.66 -2.13 6.17
C LEU A 100 -16.16 -1.95 4.73
N TYR A 101 -15.58 -2.73 3.82
CA TYR A 101 -15.75 -2.53 2.37
C TYR A 101 -17.21 -2.63 1.89
N GLN A 102 -18.02 -3.51 2.48
CA GLN A 102 -19.45 -3.61 2.10
C GLN A 102 -20.23 -2.34 2.44
N GLU A 103 -20.00 -1.76 3.61
CA GLU A 103 -20.62 -0.49 4.01
C GLU A 103 -20.09 0.67 3.16
N ALA A 104 -18.78 0.65 2.84
CA ALA A 104 -18.16 1.64 1.98
C ALA A 104 -18.80 1.67 0.58
N ALA A 105 -18.96 0.49 -0.04
CA ALA A 105 -19.61 0.35 -1.34
C ALA A 105 -21.04 0.89 -1.30
N ALA A 106 -21.83 0.54 -0.27
CA ALA A 106 -23.20 1.05 -0.12
C ALA A 106 -23.25 2.58 -0.08
N PHE A 107 -22.38 3.22 0.71
CA PHE A 107 -22.33 4.68 0.79
C PHE A 107 -21.87 5.34 -0.52
N TYR A 108 -20.87 4.78 -1.20
CA TYR A 108 -20.46 5.29 -2.50
C TYR A 108 -21.55 5.11 -3.58
N GLU A 109 -22.30 4.00 -3.56
CA GLU A 109 -23.42 3.78 -4.49
C GLU A 109 -24.56 4.78 -4.26
N GLN A 110 -24.90 5.11 -3.00
CA GLN A 110 -25.87 6.17 -2.68
C GLN A 110 -25.40 7.54 -3.17
N SER A 111 -24.12 7.87 -2.98
CA SER A 111 -23.51 9.09 -3.51
C SER A 111 -23.63 9.15 -5.04
N LEU A 112 -23.25 8.07 -5.72
CA LEU A 112 -23.30 7.95 -7.17
C LEU A 112 -24.73 8.08 -7.71
N GLU A 113 -25.73 7.49 -7.05
CA GLU A 113 -27.12 7.60 -7.47
C GLU A 113 -27.59 9.06 -7.53
N ILE A 114 -27.23 9.86 -6.52
CA ILE A 114 -27.58 11.27 -6.46
C ILE A 114 -26.82 12.06 -7.55
N MET A 115 -25.53 11.81 -7.71
CA MET A 115 -24.73 12.49 -8.75
C MET A 115 -25.22 12.19 -10.15
N ARG A 116 -25.68 10.97 -10.44
CA ARG A 116 -26.26 10.62 -11.75
C ARG A 116 -27.54 11.37 -12.08
N LYS A 117 -28.29 11.83 -11.06
CA LYS A 117 -29.51 12.63 -11.24
C LYS A 117 -29.22 14.12 -11.42
N THR A 118 -28.07 14.59 -10.93
CA THR A 118 -27.75 16.01 -10.81
C THR A 118 -26.66 16.49 -11.75
N LEU A 119 -25.79 15.59 -12.23
CA LEU A 119 -24.66 15.89 -13.10
C LEU A 119 -24.84 15.32 -14.52
N PRO A 120 -24.25 15.97 -15.55
CA PRO A 120 -24.12 15.38 -16.88
C PRO A 120 -23.42 14.02 -16.85
N ALA A 121 -23.78 13.12 -17.77
CA ALA A 121 -23.27 11.74 -17.80
C ALA A 121 -21.75 11.62 -18.02
N ASP A 122 -21.11 12.66 -18.53
CA ASP A 122 -19.67 12.77 -18.78
C ASP A 122 -18.95 13.68 -17.75
N HIS A 123 -19.61 14.03 -16.64
CA HIS A 123 -19.00 14.86 -15.61
C HIS A 123 -17.85 14.11 -14.88
N PRO A 124 -16.66 14.69 -14.73
CA PRO A 124 -15.50 14.06 -14.05
C PRO A 124 -15.78 13.54 -12.63
N ASP A 125 -16.68 14.18 -11.88
CA ASP A 125 -17.05 13.72 -10.52
C ASP A 125 -17.77 12.36 -10.54
N LEU A 126 -18.52 12.03 -11.61
CA LEU A 126 -19.09 10.69 -11.78
C LEU A 126 -17.98 9.66 -11.98
N ALA A 127 -16.94 10.00 -12.74
CA ALA A 127 -15.79 9.12 -12.94
C ALA A 127 -15.04 8.88 -11.64
N THR A 128 -14.81 9.92 -10.84
CA THR A 128 -14.19 9.79 -9.50
C THR A 128 -15.00 8.86 -8.60
N SER A 129 -16.32 8.94 -8.68
CA SER A 129 -17.22 8.08 -7.90
C SER A 129 -17.18 6.62 -8.34
N TYR A 130 -17.14 6.38 -9.65
CA TYR A 130 -16.93 5.05 -10.20
C TYR A 130 -15.56 4.49 -9.81
N ASP A 131 -14.49 5.29 -9.86
CA ASP A 131 -13.15 4.88 -9.41
C ASP A 131 -13.15 4.46 -7.93
N ASN A 132 -13.80 5.23 -7.04
CA ASN A 132 -13.89 4.89 -5.62
C ASN A 132 -14.62 3.56 -5.39
N ILE A 133 -15.74 3.33 -6.09
CA ILE A 133 -16.48 2.07 -6.00
C ILE A 133 -15.63 0.91 -6.55
N GLY A 134 -14.92 1.12 -7.66
CA GLY A 134 -13.99 0.15 -8.23
C GLY A 134 -12.88 -0.24 -7.25
N GLY A 135 -12.35 0.74 -6.50
CA GLY A 135 -11.38 0.53 -5.43
C GLY A 135 -11.89 -0.38 -4.33
N VAL A 136 -13.10 -0.12 -3.83
CA VAL A 136 -13.72 -0.94 -2.79
C VAL A 136 -13.95 -2.38 -3.27
N TYR A 137 -14.49 -2.58 -4.48
CA TYR A 137 -14.67 -3.93 -5.02
C TYR A 137 -13.32 -4.64 -5.27
N CYS A 138 -12.28 -3.90 -5.65
CA CYS A 138 -10.93 -4.44 -5.77
C CYS A 138 -10.41 -4.93 -4.41
N ASN A 139 -10.61 -4.15 -3.34
CA ASN A 139 -10.24 -4.52 -1.97
C ASN A 139 -11.02 -5.73 -1.46
N MET A 140 -12.27 -5.92 -1.91
CA MET A 140 -13.09 -7.10 -1.61
C MET A 140 -12.68 -8.35 -2.42
N GLY A 141 -11.82 -8.21 -3.43
CA GLY A 141 -11.46 -9.30 -4.34
C GLY A 141 -12.49 -9.56 -5.45
N ASP A 142 -13.54 -8.73 -5.58
CA ASP A 142 -14.48 -8.80 -6.71
C ASP A 142 -13.91 -8.03 -7.89
N TYR A 143 -12.89 -8.63 -8.51
CA TYR A 143 -12.13 -8.02 -9.60
C TYR A 143 -12.98 -7.76 -10.85
N SER A 144 -14.04 -8.55 -11.08
CA SER A 144 -14.94 -8.33 -12.21
C SER A 144 -15.74 -7.04 -12.05
N LYS A 145 -16.32 -6.79 -10.87
CA LYS A 145 -17.02 -5.52 -10.61
C LYS A 145 -16.05 -4.35 -10.56
N ALA A 146 -14.86 -4.55 -9.99
CA ALA A 146 -13.84 -3.51 -9.96
C ALA A 146 -13.49 -3.02 -11.37
N LEU A 147 -13.25 -3.93 -12.32
CA LEU A 147 -13.00 -3.60 -13.72
C LEU A 147 -14.20 -2.88 -14.36
N GLU A 148 -15.43 -3.35 -14.16
CA GLU A 148 -16.62 -2.71 -14.70
C GLU A 148 -16.72 -1.23 -14.29
N PHE A 149 -16.45 -0.93 -13.01
CA PHE A 149 -16.48 0.43 -12.49
C PHE A 149 -15.31 1.28 -12.97
N TYR A 150 -14.09 0.76 -12.95
CA TYR A 150 -12.92 1.48 -13.45
C TYR A 150 -12.99 1.76 -14.96
N GLU A 151 -13.53 0.85 -15.77
CA GLU A 151 -13.72 1.08 -17.20
C GLU A 151 -14.76 2.18 -17.48
N LYS A 152 -15.83 2.26 -16.67
CA LYS A 152 -16.81 3.36 -16.75
C LYS A 152 -16.16 4.70 -16.41
N ALA A 153 -15.36 4.74 -15.34
CA ALA A 153 -14.63 5.94 -14.93
C ALA A 153 -13.66 6.40 -16.03
N LEU A 154 -12.82 5.48 -16.52
CA LEU A 154 -11.85 5.73 -17.58
C LEU A 154 -12.53 6.32 -18.83
N LYS A 155 -13.65 5.75 -19.27
CA LYS A 155 -14.39 6.22 -20.45
C LYS A 155 -14.92 7.66 -20.29
N ILE A 156 -15.30 8.05 -19.07
CA ILE A 156 -15.73 9.42 -18.78
C ILE A 156 -14.51 10.35 -18.78
N PHE A 157 -13.43 9.98 -18.09
CA PHE A 157 -12.20 10.77 -18.08
C PHE A 157 -11.59 10.97 -19.47
N GLU A 158 -11.60 9.94 -20.34
CA GLU A 158 -11.10 10.04 -21.72
C GLU A 158 -11.88 11.05 -22.56
N LYS A 159 -13.16 11.28 -22.24
CA LYS A 159 -13.99 12.29 -22.91
C LYS A 159 -13.85 13.68 -22.31
N ALA A 160 -13.78 13.76 -20.99
CA ALA A 160 -13.86 15.02 -20.26
C ALA A 160 -12.50 15.71 -20.05
N LEU A 161 -11.40 14.97 -20.12
CA LEU A 161 -10.06 15.46 -19.78
C LEU A 161 -9.12 15.47 -20.98
N SER A 162 -8.05 16.27 -20.88
CA SER A 162 -6.98 16.24 -21.89
C SER A 162 -6.27 14.88 -21.93
N PRO A 163 -5.74 14.42 -23.09
CA PRO A 163 -5.11 13.10 -23.21
C PRO A 163 -3.91 12.84 -22.29
N ASN A 164 -3.30 13.88 -21.73
CA ASN A 164 -2.16 13.76 -20.80
C ASN A 164 -2.56 14.13 -19.36
N HIS A 165 -3.85 14.09 -19.01
CA HIS A 165 -4.29 14.44 -17.65
C HIS A 165 -3.91 13.34 -16.64
N SER A 166 -3.43 13.72 -15.46
CA SER A 166 -2.96 12.79 -14.42
C SER A 166 -4.02 11.77 -13.99
N LEU A 167 -5.29 12.18 -13.90
CA LEU A 167 -6.41 11.27 -13.60
C LEU A 167 -6.54 10.10 -14.59
N LEU A 168 -6.18 10.27 -15.87
CA LEU A 168 -6.16 9.15 -16.82
C LEU A 168 -5.06 8.14 -16.48
N ALA A 169 -3.88 8.62 -16.06
CA ALA A 169 -2.82 7.75 -15.57
C ALA A 169 -3.25 6.99 -14.32
N THR A 170 -3.94 7.67 -13.38
CA THR A 170 -4.52 7.02 -12.19
C THR A 170 -5.51 5.92 -12.56
N SER A 171 -6.47 6.16 -13.46
CA SER A 171 -7.44 5.13 -13.85
C SER A 171 -6.79 3.95 -14.56
N TYR A 172 -5.81 4.16 -15.43
CA TYR A 172 -5.04 3.06 -16.02
C TYR A 172 -4.24 2.28 -14.95
N ASN A 173 -3.61 2.96 -13.99
CA ASN A 173 -2.94 2.30 -12.87
C ASN A 173 -3.90 1.45 -12.04
N ASN A 174 -5.09 1.95 -11.75
CA ASN A 174 -6.12 1.21 -11.00
C ASN A 174 -6.54 -0.08 -11.71
N ILE A 175 -6.78 -0.03 -13.02
CA ILE A 175 -7.07 -1.22 -13.84
C ILE A 175 -5.87 -2.18 -13.84
N GLY A 176 -4.64 -1.65 -13.96
CA GLY A 176 -3.41 -2.44 -13.86
C GLY A 176 -3.27 -3.18 -12.53
N ILE A 177 -3.68 -2.56 -11.42
CA ILE A 177 -3.70 -3.20 -10.09
C ILE A 177 -4.68 -4.37 -10.08
N VAL A 178 -5.87 -4.23 -10.68
CA VAL A 178 -6.84 -5.33 -10.73
C VAL A 178 -6.27 -6.52 -11.51
N TYR A 179 -5.71 -6.30 -12.70
CA TYR A 179 -5.09 -7.39 -13.48
C TYR A 179 -3.90 -8.02 -12.76
N LYS A 180 -3.09 -7.23 -12.05
CA LYS A 180 -2.01 -7.76 -11.20
C LYS A 180 -2.58 -8.70 -10.13
N ASN A 181 -3.64 -8.29 -9.44
CA ASN A 181 -4.26 -9.10 -8.39
C ASN A 181 -4.93 -10.37 -8.95
N MET A 182 -5.33 -10.36 -10.22
CA MET A 182 -5.77 -11.52 -10.98
C MET A 182 -4.62 -12.37 -11.55
N VAL A 183 -3.36 -12.01 -11.28
CA VAL A 183 -2.15 -12.69 -11.79
C VAL A 183 -1.99 -12.59 -13.32
N ASP A 184 -2.77 -11.71 -13.98
CA ASP A 184 -2.60 -11.37 -15.41
C ASP A 184 -1.56 -10.24 -15.55
N TYR A 185 -0.30 -10.59 -15.31
CA TYR A 185 0.81 -9.63 -15.32
C TYR A 185 1.04 -8.99 -16.69
N SER A 186 0.66 -9.66 -17.78
CA SER A 186 0.79 -9.13 -19.13
C SER A 186 -0.18 -7.98 -19.37
N LYS A 187 -1.46 -8.14 -18.99
CA LYS A 187 -2.42 -7.03 -19.06
C LYS A 187 -2.08 -5.92 -18.07
N ALA A 188 -1.70 -6.27 -16.84
CA ALA A 188 -1.29 -5.28 -15.85
C ALA A 188 -0.17 -4.38 -16.40
N LEU A 189 0.83 -4.98 -17.06
CA LEU A 189 1.92 -4.28 -17.72
C LEU A 189 1.42 -3.32 -18.82
N GLU A 190 0.51 -3.75 -19.70
CA GLU A 190 -0.06 -2.89 -20.74
C GLU A 190 -0.68 -1.61 -20.15
N PHE A 191 -1.44 -1.76 -19.07
CA PHE A 191 -2.09 -0.65 -18.38
C PHE A 191 -1.10 0.27 -17.66
N TYR A 192 -0.10 -0.29 -16.98
CA TYR A 192 0.97 0.51 -16.36
C TYR A 192 1.82 1.27 -17.39
N GLU A 193 2.08 0.68 -18.56
CA GLU A 193 2.80 1.36 -19.64
C GLU A 193 1.99 2.53 -20.23
N LYS A 194 0.65 2.40 -20.33
CA LYS A 194 -0.24 3.52 -20.71
C LYS A 194 -0.18 4.64 -19.68
N ALA A 195 -0.27 4.32 -18.38
CA ALA A 195 -0.16 5.29 -17.31
C ALA A 195 1.19 6.02 -17.33
N LEU A 196 2.30 5.27 -17.43
CA LEU A 196 3.65 5.83 -17.52
C LEU A 196 3.81 6.77 -18.72
N LYS A 197 3.22 6.43 -19.88
CA LYS A 197 3.28 7.27 -21.09
C LYS A 197 2.58 8.62 -20.89
N ILE A 198 1.48 8.64 -20.15
CA ILE A 198 0.76 9.87 -19.80
C ILE A 198 1.58 10.70 -18.82
N ASP A 199 2.00 10.10 -17.71
CA ASP A 199 2.80 10.77 -16.69
C ASP A 199 4.12 11.30 -17.25
N GLY A 200 4.78 10.56 -18.14
CA GLY A 200 6.04 10.98 -18.78
C GLY A 200 5.90 12.20 -19.68
N LYS A 201 4.67 12.54 -20.12
CA LYS A 201 4.38 13.78 -20.86
C LYS A 201 3.89 14.90 -19.95
N ALA A 202 3.23 14.56 -18.85
CA ALA A 202 2.59 15.51 -17.96
C ALA A 202 3.51 16.02 -16.84
N LEU A 203 4.48 15.21 -16.43
CA LEU A 203 5.30 15.44 -15.24
C LEU A 203 6.77 15.73 -15.59
N PRO A 204 7.49 16.50 -14.74
CA PRO A 204 8.92 16.67 -14.87
C PRO A 204 9.70 15.33 -14.80
N PRO A 205 10.87 15.20 -15.44
CA PRO A 205 11.58 13.93 -15.55
C PRO A 205 11.97 13.22 -14.23
N ASN A 206 12.11 13.96 -13.12
CA ASN A 206 12.43 13.39 -11.81
C ASN A 206 11.22 13.44 -10.84
N HIS A 207 9.99 13.51 -11.36
CA HIS A 207 8.81 13.51 -10.49
C HIS A 207 8.62 12.15 -9.80
N PRO A 208 8.36 12.08 -8.48
CA PRO A 208 8.22 10.81 -7.74
C PRO A 208 7.19 9.83 -8.34
N SER A 209 6.09 10.32 -8.91
CA SER A 209 5.10 9.44 -9.58
C SER A 209 5.69 8.63 -10.74
N LEU A 210 6.68 9.16 -11.46
CA LEU A 210 7.37 8.38 -12.52
C LEU A 210 8.15 7.22 -11.92
N ALA A 211 8.76 7.41 -10.74
CA ALA A 211 9.43 6.32 -10.03
C ALA A 211 8.45 5.23 -9.60
N THR A 212 7.26 5.61 -9.12
CA THR A 212 6.19 4.66 -8.79
C THR A 212 5.76 3.86 -10.02
N SER A 213 5.54 4.52 -11.16
CA SER A 213 5.17 3.86 -12.42
C SER A 213 6.26 2.88 -12.90
N TYR A 214 7.53 3.29 -12.89
CA TYR A 214 8.65 2.41 -13.23
C TYR A 214 8.76 1.22 -12.25
N ASN A 215 8.55 1.45 -10.95
CA ASN A 215 8.56 0.38 -9.95
C ASN A 215 7.45 -0.65 -10.18
N ASN A 216 6.23 -0.20 -10.50
CA ASN A 216 5.11 -1.11 -10.79
C ASN A 216 5.38 -1.98 -12.01
N ILE A 217 5.98 -1.41 -13.07
CA ILE A 217 6.39 -2.15 -14.26
C ILE A 217 7.52 -3.14 -13.94
N GLY A 218 8.52 -2.72 -13.15
CA GLY A 218 9.60 -3.59 -12.69
C GLY A 218 9.06 -4.82 -11.94
N MET A 219 8.08 -4.62 -11.08
CA MET A 219 7.39 -5.69 -10.35
C MET A 219 6.65 -6.66 -11.30
N MET A 220 6.04 -6.17 -12.39
CA MET A 220 5.40 -7.07 -13.36
C MET A 220 6.43 -7.94 -14.07
N TYR A 221 7.56 -7.37 -14.49
CA TYR A 221 8.64 -8.14 -15.09
C TYR A 221 9.26 -9.14 -14.11
N GLN A 222 9.40 -8.77 -12.83
CA GLN A 222 9.87 -9.69 -11.79
C GLN A 222 8.91 -10.88 -11.62
N ASN A 223 7.60 -10.63 -11.56
CA ASN A 223 6.58 -11.69 -11.42
C ASN A 223 6.45 -12.59 -12.67
N MET A 224 6.94 -12.13 -13.81
CA MET A 224 7.07 -12.91 -15.04
C MET A 224 8.46 -13.54 -15.21
N ASP A 225 9.27 -13.54 -14.14
CA ASP A 225 10.65 -14.03 -14.09
C ASP A 225 11.61 -13.38 -15.10
N ASN A 226 11.25 -12.21 -15.65
CA ASN A 226 12.12 -11.41 -16.50
C ASN A 226 12.96 -10.45 -15.66
N TYR A 227 13.88 -11.02 -14.88
CA TYR A 227 14.68 -10.29 -13.90
C TYR A 227 15.55 -9.18 -14.50
N SER A 228 16.06 -9.36 -15.73
CA SER A 228 16.83 -8.30 -16.40
C SER A 228 15.99 -7.05 -16.64
N LYS A 229 14.79 -7.20 -17.22
CA LYS A 229 13.90 -6.05 -17.41
C LYS A 229 13.42 -5.48 -16.09
N ALA A 230 13.16 -6.32 -15.09
CA ALA A 230 12.78 -5.86 -13.76
C ALA A 230 13.84 -4.91 -13.18
N LEU A 231 15.12 -5.28 -13.25
CA LEU A 231 16.25 -4.44 -12.82
C LEU A 231 16.33 -3.14 -13.62
N ASP A 232 16.22 -3.17 -14.95
CA ASP A 232 16.24 -1.95 -15.78
C ASP A 232 15.18 -0.91 -15.33
N PHE A 233 13.99 -1.39 -14.97
CA PHE A 233 12.89 -0.56 -14.51
C PHE A 233 13.06 -0.10 -13.06
N TYR A 234 13.52 -0.97 -12.16
CA TYR A 234 13.84 -0.59 -10.79
C TYR A 234 14.99 0.41 -10.70
N GLU A 235 16.02 0.30 -11.55
CA GLU A 235 17.12 1.27 -11.62
C GLU A 235 16.63 2.67 -12.05
N LYS A 236 15.71 2.74 -13.03
CA LYS A 236 15.07 4.01 -13.42
C LYS A 236 14.29 4.62 -12.25
N ALA A 237 13.53 3.81 -11.52
CA ALA A 237 12.78 4.27 -10.34
C ALA A 237 13.72 4.77 -9.24
N LEU A 238 14.76 3.99 -8.92
CA LEU A 238 15.75 4.34 -7.90
C LEU A 238 16.46 5.66 -8.24
N LYS A 239 16.92 5.83 -9.49
CA LYS A 239 17.61 7.05 -9.93
C LYS A 239 16.76 8.31 -9.79
N ILE A 240 15.45 8.20 -10.00
CA ILE A 240 14.51 9.31 -9.79
C ILE A 240 14.39 9.61 -8.29
N ARG A 241 14.19 8.58 -7.46
CA ARG A 241 14.06 8.70 -6.00
C ARG A 241 15.31 9.29 -5.36
N GLU A 242 16.50 8.86 -5.76
CA GLU A 242 17.78 9.39 -5.25
C GLU A 242 17.97 10.88 -5.57
N LYS A 243 17.38 11.38 -6.65
CA LYS A 243 17.41 12.80 -7.01
C LYS A 243 16.33 13.63 -6.31
N ALA A 244 15.17 13.03 -6.06
CA ALA A 244 13.98 13.73 -5.59
C ALA A 244 13.82 13.70 -4.07
N LEU A 245 14.44 12.73 -3.38
CA LEU A 245 14.17 12.40 -1.99
C LEU A 245 15.45 12.44 -1.15
N PRO A 246 15.34 12.71 0.17
CA PRO A 246 16.49 12.61 1.06
C PRO A 246 17.00 11.15 1.18
N PRO A 247 18.29 10.93 1.49
CA PRO A 247 18.88 9.59 1.52
C PRO A 247 18.22 8.58 2.47
N THR A 248 17.51 9.06 3.49
CA THR A 248 16.80 8.24 4.47
C THR A 248 15.32 8.05 4.14
N HIS A 249 14.86 8.44 2.95
CA HIS A 249 13.45 8.34 2.60
C HIS A 249 13.00 6.86 2.46
N PRO A 250 11.84 6.45 3.01
CA PRO A 250 11.34 5.07 2.93
C PRO A 250 11.27 4.47 1.52
N ASP A 251 10.89 5.28 0.53
CA ASP A 251 10.89 4.86 -0.89
C ASP A 251 12.24 4.36 -1.42
N LEU A 252 13.36 4.88 -0.90
CA LEU A 252 14.69 4.36 -1.24
C LEU A 252 14.88 2.97 -0.65
N ALA A 253 14.48 2.75 0.60
CA ALA A 253 14.50 1.43 1.22
C ALA A 253 13.65 0.42 0.43
N THR A 254 12.45 0.81 -0.02
CA THR A 254 11.61 -0.02 -0.88
C THR A 254 12.28 -0.35 -2.21
N SER A 255 12.95 0.63 -2.84
CA SER A 255 13.67 0.41 -4.11
C SER A 255 14.81 -0.59 -3.94
N TYR A 256 15.64 -0.39 -2.93
CA TYR A 256 16.74 -1.31 -2.62
C TYR A 256 16.23 -2.70 -2.24
N ASN A 257 15.16 -2.79 -1.46
CA ASN A 257 14.53 -4.07 -1.13
C ASN A 257 14.06 -4.83 -2.39
N ASN A 258 13.40 -4.15 -3.33
CA ASN A 258 12.92 -4.78 -4.55
C ASN A 258 14.08 -5.28 -5.43
N MET A 259 15.15 -4.47 -5.56
CA MET A 259 16.35 -4.90 -6.28
C MET A 259 17.05 -6.08 -5.59
N GLY A 260 17.12 -6.09 -4.25
CA GLY A 260 17.64 -7.20 -3.46
C GLY A 260 16.88 -8.49 -3.75
N GLY A 261 15.54 -8.43 -3.76
CA GLY A 261 14.69 -9.58 -4.10
C GLY A 261 14.90 -10.10 -5.52
N VAL A 262 15.10 -9.22 -6.50
CA VAL A 262 15.40 -9.69 -7.86
C VAL A 262 16.76 -10.39 -7.92
N TYR A 263 17.79 -9.86 -7.25
CA TYR A 263 19.10 -10.52 -7.21
C TYR A 263 19.07 -11.85 -6.44
N ASP A 264 18.25 -11.96 -5.39
CA ASP A 264 18.04 -13.23 -4.68
C ASP A 264 17.42 -14.29 -5.60
N ASN A 265 16.36 -13.93 -6.34
CA ASN A 265 15.73 -14.83 -7.30
C ASN A 265 16.68 -15.27 -8.43
N MET A 266 17.66 -14.42 -8.79
CA MET A 266 18.72 -14.76 -9.75
C MET A 266 19.84 -15.62 -9.14
N GLY A 267 19.82 -15.91 -7.84
CA GLY A 267 20.91 -16.60 -7.13
C GLY A 267 22.15 -15.73 -6.92
N ASN A 268 22.09 -14.41 -7.17
CA ASN A 268 23.18 -13.49 -6.90
C ASN A 268 23.09 -12.96 -5.47
N TYR A 269 23.36 -13.85 -4.52
CA TYR A 269 23.21 -13.59 -3.09
C TYR A 269 24.09 -12.44 -2.60
N SER A 270 25.28 -12.24 -3.17
CA SER A 270 26.16 -11.13 -2.79
C SER A 270 25.55 -9.76 -3.12
N LYS A 271 25.00 -9.59 -4.33
CA LYS A 271 24.31 -8.34 -4.67
C LYS A 271 22.99 -8.20 -3.91
N SER A 272 22.28 -9.30 -3.69
CA SER A 272 21.06 -9.31 -2.90
C SER A 272 21.30 -8.74 -1.49
N LEU A 273 22.32 -9.26 -0.79
CA LEU A 273 22.72 -8.76 0.53
C LEU A 273 23.13 -7.27 0.49
N GLU A 274 23.92 -6.84 -0.50
CA GLU A 274 24.30 -5.42 -0.63
C GLU A 274 23.08 -4.49 -0.69
N PHE A 275 22.07 -4.87 -1.46
CA PHE A 275 20.83 -4.08 -1.60
C PHE A 275 19.94 -4.18 -0.35
N TYR A 276 19.78 -5.37 0.23
CA TYR A 276 19.01 -5.50 1.47
C TYR A 276 19.66 -4.77 2.66
N GLU A 277 21.00 -4.74 2.75
CA GLU A 277 21.73 -3.98 3.77
C GLU A 277 21.50 -2.47 3.63
N LYS A 278 21.46 -1.93 2.40
CA LYS A 278 21.07 -0.53 2.18
C LYS A 278 19.63 -0.26 2.61
N ALA A 279 18.70 -1.17 2.30
CA ALA A 279 17.30 -1.04 2.67
C ALA A 279 17.08 -1.07 4.19
N ILE A 280 17.70 -2.03 4.87
CA ILE A 280 17.52 -2.19 6.32
C ILE A 280 18.16 -1.05 7.10
N LYS A 281 19.31 -0.53 6.66
CA LYS A 281 19.94 0.63 7.28
C LYS A 281 19.02 1.85 7.32
N ILE A 282 18.35 2.15 6.20
CA ILE A 282 17.37 3.26 6.15
C ILE A 282 16.21 3.00 7.12
N ARG A 283 15.70 1.76 7.15
CA ARG A 283 14.59 1.40 8.03
C ARG A 283 14.98 1.47 9.51
N GLU A 284 16.18 1.04 9.89
CA GLU A 284 16.68 1.12 11.27
C GLU A 284 16.89 2.57 11.72
N GLU A 285 17.32 3.45 10.81
CA GLU A 285 17.49 4.88 11.11
C GLU A 285 16.16 5.64 11.23
N THR A 286 15.06 5.13 10.65
CA THR A 286 13.81 5.91 10.49
C THR A 286 12.59 5.32 11.18
N LEU A 287 12.59 4.02 11.47
CA LEU A 287 11.46 3.30 12.05
C LEU A 287 11.70 2.98 13.53
N SER A 288 10.62 2.71 14.26
CA SER A 288 10.74 2.17 15.61
C SER A 288 11.37 0.77 15.56
N PRO A 289 12.11 0.35 16.60
CA PRO A 289 12.78 -0.96 16.62
C PRO A 289 11.88 -2.17 16.36
N ASN A 290 10.58 -2.02 16.67
CA ASN A 290 9.57 -3.07 16.52
C ASN A 290 8.68 -2.88 15.28
N HIS A 291 9.08 -2.07 14.31
CA HIS A 291 8.26 -1.84 13.12
C HIS A 291 8.18 -3.11 12.25
N PRO A 292 7.00 -3.52 11.75
CA PRO A 292 6.85 -4.73 10.92
C PRO A 292 7.78 -4.78 9.70
N ASP A 293 8.06 -3.64 9.06
CA ASP A 293 8.98 -3.56 7.92
C ASP A 293 10.43 -3.97 8.26
N LEU A 294 10.87 -3.77 9.51
CA LEU A 294 12.16 -4.28 9.97
C LEU A 294 12.13 -5.81 10.03
N ALA A 295 11.04 -6.41 10.53
CA ALA A 295 10.89 -7.85 10.54
C ALA A 295 10.92 -8.44 9.12
N THR A 296 10.27 -7.80 8.16
CA THR A 296 10.33 -8.20 6.74
C THR A 296 11.75 -8.09 6.19
N SER A 297 12.48 -7.01 6.51
CA SER A 297 13.87 -6.83 6.09
C SER A 297 14.79 -7.91 6.63
N TYR A 298 14.70 -8.19 7.94
CA TYR A 298 15.47 -9.26 8.57
C TYR A 298 15.11 -10.63 8.00
N SER A 299 13.83 -10.90 7.75
CA SER A 299 13.39 -12.15 7.12
C SER A 299 13.96 -12.32 5.71
N ASN A 300 14.02 -11.25 4.91
CA ASN A 300 14.60 -11.30 3.57
C ASN A 300 16.11 -11.60 3.62
N ILE A 301 16.85 -10.94 4.50
CA ILE A 301 18.29 -11.20 4.70
C ILE A 301 18.51 -12.63 5.21
N GLY A 302 17.68 -13.10 6.14
CA GLY A 302 17.71 -14.48 6.64
C GLY A 302 17.50 -15.50 5.52
N SER A 303 16.58 -15.23 4.58
CA SER A 303 16.35 -16.07 3.40
C SER A 303 17.57 -16.15 2.49
N VAL A 304 18.25 -15.04 2.26
CA VAL A 304 19.48 -15.05 1.46
C VAL A 304 20.58 -15.89 2.13
N TYR A 305 20.78 -15.74 3.45
CA TYR A 305 21.75 -16.57 4.17
C TYR A 305 21.36 -18.06 4.21
N TYR A 306 20.07 -18.36 4.30
CA TYR A 306 19.57 -19.74 4.22
C TYR A 306 19.86 -20.36 2.86
N ASN A 307 19.60 -19.63 1.77
CA ASN A 307 19.92 -20.06 0.40
C ASN A 307 21.43 -20.25 0.18
N MET A 308 22.27 -19.52 0.91
CA MET A 308 23.73 -19.70 0.94
C MET A 308 24.20 -20.85 1.85
N VAL A 309 23.30 -21.60 2.48
CA VAL A 309 23.59 -22.65 3.47
C VAL A 309 24.40 -22.11 4.66
N ASN A 310 24.16 -20.84 5.02
CA ASN A 310 24.71 -20.21 6.22
C ASN A 310 23.64 -20.16 7.31
N ASP A 311 23.35 -21.33 7.86
CA ASP A 311 22.26 -21.56 8.79
C ASP A 311 22.40 -20.72 10.08
N SER A 312 23.62 -20.47 10.53
CA SER A 312 23.87 -19.64 11.72
C SER A 312 23.40 -18.20 11.51
N LYS A 313 23.73 -17.59 10.37
CA LYS A 313 23.27 -16.23 10.07
C LYS A 313 21.79 -16.21 9.72
N ALA A 314 21.30 -17.21 8.97
CA ALA A 314 19.89 -17.33 8.67
C ALA A 314 19.05 -17.34 9.96
N PHE A 315 19.45 -18.16 10.94
CA PHE A 315 18.82 -18.23 12.25
C PHE A 315 18.80 -16.88 12.97
N GLU A 316 19.95 -16.20 13.06
CA GLU A 316 20.06 -14.88 13.72
C GLU A 316 19.06 -13.86 13.15
N PHE A 317 18.98 -13.79 11.83
CA PHE A 317 18.10 -12.86 11.13
C PHE A 317 16.62 -13.25 11.24
N TYR A 318 16.29 -14.53 11.12
CA TYR A 318 14.92 -14.99 11.32
C TYR A 318 14.44 -14.84 12.76
N GLU A 319 15.31 -15.01 13.75
CA GLU A 319 14.99 -14.78 15.16
C GLU A 319 14.66 -13.31 15.44
N LYS A 320 15.46 -12.37 14.89
CA LYS A 320 15.16 -10.93 14.94
C LYS A 320 13.79 -10.61 14.33
N ALA A 321 13.47 -11.20 13.18
CA ALA A 321 12.18 -11.01 12.53
C ALA A 321 11.02 -11.59 13.36
N LEU A 322 11.17 -12.80 13.90
CA LEU A 322 10.17 -13.46 14.73
C LEU A 322 9.89 -12.63 15.98
N LYS A 323 10.92 -12.16 16.69
CA LYS A 323 10.77 -11.38 17.91
C LYS A 323 9.91 -10.13 17.68
N ILE A 324 10.19 -9.37 16.63
CA ILE A 324 9.39 -8.18 16.28
C ILE A 324 7.94 -8.58 16.01
N ARG A 325 7.73 -9.64 15.21
CA ARG A 325 6.39 -10.13 14.85
C ARG A 325 5.59 -10.61 16.07
N GLU A 326 6.22 -11.30 17.02
CA GLU A 326 5.59 -11.74 18.27
C GLU A 326 5.16 -10.56 19.16
N GLU A 327 5.93 -9.47 19.15
CA GLU A 327 5.63 -8.28 19.93
C GLU A 327 4.48 -7.44 19.34
N VAL A 328 4.32 -7.41 18.01
CA VAL A 328 3.38 -6.48 17.34
C VAL A 328 2.17 -7.12 16.68
N LEU A 329 2.21 -8.42 16.38
CA LEU A 329 1.14 -9.09 15.66
C LEU A 329 0.25 -9.93 16.59
N PRO A 330 -1.04 -10.08 16.25
CA PRO A 330 -1.91 -11.03 16.95
C PRO A 330 -1.35 -12.47 16.90
N PRO A 331 -1.60 -13.32 17.91
CA PRO A 331 -0.98 -14.64 18.02
C PRO A 331 -1.19 -15.60 16.83
N ASN A 332 -2.26 -15.40 16.05
CA ASN A 332 -2.56 -16.23 14.88
C ASN A 332 -2.23 -15.53 13.55
N HIS A 333 -1.45 -14.44 13.55
CA HIS A 333 -1.16 -13.74 12.29
C HIS A 333 -0.36 -14.63 11.31
N PRO A 334 -0.69 -14.65 10.01
CA PRO A 334 0.01 -15.47 9.01
C PRO A 334 1.54 -15.28 8.96
N ASP A 335 2.02 -14.06 9.20
CA ASP A 335 3.47 -13.78 9.24
C ASP A 335 4.20 -14.48 10.41
N LEU A 336 3.51 -14.78 11.50
CA LEU A 336 4.08 -15.62 12.55
C LEU A 336 4.26 -17.06 12.05
N ALA A 337 3.28 -17.60 11.31
CA ALA A 337 3.43 -18.93 10.69
C ALA A 337 4.63 -18.98 9.73
N ASN A 338 4.79 -17.96 8.87
CA ASN A 338 5.97 -17.84 8.00
C ASN A 338 7.28 -17.83 8.79
N SER A 339 7.34 -17.07 9.88
CA SER A 339 8.54 -16.95 10.72
C SER A 339 8.91 -18.28 11.38
N TYR A 340 7.93 -18.98 11.96
CA TYR A 340 8.16 -20.30 12.55
C TYR A 340 8.54 -21.34 11.50
N ASN A 341 7.93 -21.29 10.31
CA ASN A 341 8.30 -22.17 9.19
C ASN A 341 9.77 -21.96 8.80
N ASN A 342 10.20 -20.71 8.64
CA ASN A 342 11.57 -20.39 8.23
C ASN A 342 12.59 -20.87 9.26
N ILE A 343 12.33 -20.67 10.56
CA ILE A 343 13.20 -21.18 11.62
C ILE A 343 13.17 -22.72 11.66
N GLY A 344 12.01 -23.34 11.44
CA GLY A 344 11.89 -24.79 11.32
C GLY A 344 12.77 -25.37 10.21
N MET A 345 12.78 -24.72 9.04
CA MET A 345 13.63 -25.10 7.90
C MET A 345 15.13 -24.94 8.19
N VAL A 346 15.52 -23.93 8.99
CA VAL A 346 16.91 -23.78 9.44
C VAL A 346 17.30 -24.90 10.41
N TYR A 347 16.40 -25.31 11.31
CA TYR A 347 16.69 -26.46 12.17
C TYR A 347 16.77 -27.78 11.40
N ASP A 348 15.97 -27.94 10.34
CA ASP A 348 16.05 -29.08 9.44
C ASP A 348 17.42 -29.14 8.74
N SER A 349 17.89 -28.02 8.17
CA SER A 349 19.21 -27.96 7.53
C SER A 349 20.39 -28.17 8.48
N MET A 350 20.20 -27.87 9.77
CA MET A 350 21.16 -28.18 10.85
C MET A 350 21.03 -29.60 11.42
N ASP A 351 20.25 -30.49 10.80
CA ASP A 351 19.95 -31.86 11.26
C ASP A 351 19.30 -31.94 12.66
N ASN A 352 18.69 -30.85 13.12
CA ASN A 352 17.95 -30.81 14.39
C ASN A 352 16.45 -31.07 14.17
N TYR A 353 16.13 -32.26 13.68
CA TYR A 353 14.78 -32.65 13.28
C TYR A 353 13.73 -32.49 14.39
N SER A 354 14.13 -32.70 15.65
CA SER A 354 13.24 -32.53 16.80
C SER A 354 12.74 -31.09 16.96
N LYS A 355 13.63 -30.10 16.85
CA LYS A 355 13.27 -28.68 16.90
C LYS A 355 12.59 -28.27 15.60
N ALA A 356 13.06 -28.73 14.45
CA ALA A 356 12.45 -28.45 13.16
C ALA A 356 10.96 -28.81 13.16
N LEU A 357 10.63 -30.03 13.59
CA LEU A 357 9.25 -30.50 13.68
C LEU A 357 8.42 -29.63 14.63
N SER A 358 8.94 -29.29 15.82
CA SER A 358 8.24 -28.44 16.79
C SER A 358 7.89 -27.06 16.22
N PHE A 359 8.82 -26.43 15.50
CA PHE A 359 8.62 -25.14 14.87
C PHE A 359 7.61 -25.23 13.71
N LEU A 360 7.72 -26.26 12.86
CA LEU A 360 6.80 -26.46 11.74
C LEU A 360 5.37 -26.78 12.20
N GLU A 361 5.19 -27.58 13.26
CA GLU A 361 3.86 -27.87 13.83
C GLU A 361 3.21 -26.60 14.41
N LYS A 362 3.99 -25.72 15.04
CA LYS A 362 3.53 -24.41 15.49
C LYS A 362 3.13 -23.52 14.31
N ALA A 363 3.95 -23.48 13.26
CA ALA A 363 3.64 -22.76 12.02
C ALA A 363 2.33 -23.24 11.39
N LEU A 364 2.14 -24.56 11.29
CA LEU A 364 0.94 -25.17 10.74
C LEU A 364 -0.30 -24.80 11.54
N THR A 365 -0.21 -24.88 12.87
CA THR A 365 -1.31 -24.52 13.79
C THR A 365 -1.76 -23.08 13.60
N ILE A 366 -0.82 -22.14 13.47
CA ILE A 366 -1.12 -20.72 13.22
C ILE A 366 -1.74 -20.53 11.84
N ALA A 367 -1.15 -21.13 10.80
CA ALA A 367 -1.63 -21.01 9.43
C ALA A 367 -3.07 -21.55 9.28
N GLN A 368 -3.39 -22.71 9.85
CA GLN A 368 -4.73 -23.31 9.80
C GLN A 368 -5.80 -22.46 10.50
N LYS A 369 -5.42 -21.69 11.52
CA LYS A 369 -6.35 -20.79 12.25
C LYS A 369 -6.61 -19.47 11.52
N SER A 370 -5.75 -19.09 10.58
CA SER A 370 -5.73 -17.73 10.00
C SER A 370 -5.92 -17.68 8.50
N LEU A 371 -5.73 -18.80 7.81
CA LEU A 371 -5.74 -18.86 6.36
C LEU A 371 -6.77 -19.91 5.88
N PRO A 372 -7.35 -19.72 4.69
CA PRO A 372 -8.20 -20.75 4.10
C PRO A 372 -7.40 -22.04 3.88
N PRO A 373 -8.02 -23.23 3.97
CA PRO A 373 -7.32 -24.52 3.83
C PRO A 373 -6.54 -24.69 2.51
N THR A 374 -6.94 -23.95 1.46
CA THR A 374 -6.31 -23.96 0.14
C THR A 374 -5.07 -23.05 0.04
N HIS A 375 -4.73 -22.32 1.10
CA HIS A 375 -3.63 -21.37 1.06
C HIS A 375 -2.27 -22.07 0.84
N PRO A 376 -1.42 -21.59 -0.10
CA PRO A 376 -0.14 -22.25 -0.45
C PRO A 376 0.81 -22.48 0.73
N LEU A 377 0.81 -21.56 1.71
CA LEU A 377 1.63 -21.69 2.93
C LEU A 377 1.30 -22.96 3.72
N ILE A 378 0.01 -23.31 3.88
CA ILE A 378 -0.40 -24.51 4.62
C ILE A 378 0.18 -25.74 3.94
N LYS A 379 0.05 -25.82 2.61
CA LYS A 379 0.62 -26.91 1.82
C LYS A 379 2.13 -27.01 1.99
N THR A 380 2.84 -25.88 1.89
CA THR A 380 4.30 -25.80 2.05
C THR A 380 4.76 -26.35 3.40
N ILE A 381 4.11 -25.92 4.49
CA ILE A 381 4.46 -26.40 5.85
C ILE A 381 4.18 -27.90 5.99
N ILE A 382 3.06 -28.40 5.45
CA ILE A 382 2.75 -29.83 5.48
C ILE A 382 3.80 -30.64 4.71
N ASP A 383 4.22 -30.17 3.55
CA ASP A 383 5.25 -30.84 2.74
C ASP A 383 6.58 -30.91 3.50
N ASN A 384 6.97 -29.83 4.19
CA ASN A 384 8.16 -29.79 5.06
C ASN A 384 8.06 -30.73 6.28
N ILE A 385 6.88 -30.84 6.90
CA ILE A 385 6.67 -31.81 8.00
C ILE A 385 6.77 -33.25 7.48
N ASN A 386 6.24 -33.50 6.28
CA ASN A 386 6.23 -34.82 5.68
C ASN A 386 7.61 -35.26 5.20
N SER A 387 8.50 -34.34 4.78
CA SER A 387 9.88 -34.69 4.44
C SER A 387 10.64 -35.16 5.68
N LEU A 388 10.51 -34.44 6.80
CA LEU A 388 11.13 -34.79 8.08
C LEU A 388 10.68 -36.14 8.62
N LYS A 389 9.39 -36.47 8.51
CA LYS A 389 8.84 -37.74 9.02
C LYS A 389 9.26 -38.97 8.20
N LYS A 390 9.87 -38.78 7.03
CA LYS A 390 10.38 -39.86 6.17
C LYS A 390 11.86 -40.16 6.40
N MET A 391 12.57 -39.30 7.13
CA MET A 391 13.94 -39.51 7.60
C MET A 391 13.92 -40.34 8.88
#